data_AF-A0A945FXH4-F1
#
_entry.id   AF-A0A945FXH4-F1
#
_cell.length_a   1.000
_cell.length_b   1.000
_cell.length_c   1.000
_cell.angle_alpha   90.00
_cell.angle_beta   90.00
_cell.angle_gamma   90.00
#
_symmetry.space_group_name_H-M   'P 1'
#
loop_
_entity.id
_entity.type
_entity.pdbx_description
1 polymer ?
#
loop_
_entity_poly.entity_id
_entity_poly.type
_entity_poly.pdbx_seq_one_letter_code
_entity_poly.pdbx_strand_id
1 'polypeptide(L)'
;LMTVSGATDSSDIDNDLHFISKTEQRITTQQSKLIHPNDFVSLPKGQAFALLDGGKPYKIRLPLTDPADLVDLPSNLSAMSVEMRERYNSSEDWYQFVPSFDESAIRHSLKAHHSMGAE
;
A
#
# COMPACT_ATOMS: atom_id res chain seq x y z
N LEU A 1 -4.24 3.28 24.38
CA LEU A 1 -4.03 2.95 25.80
C LEU A 1 -5.32 3.18 26.54
N MET A 2 -5.69 2.28 27.44
CA MET A 2 -6.85 2.46 28.30
C MET A 2 -6.38 2.42 29.76
N THR A 3 -6.59 3.52 30.48
CA THR A 3 -6.33 3.59 31.91
C THR A 3 -7.62 3.31 32.65
N VAL A 4 -7.59 2.40 33.62
CA VAL A 4 -8.74 2.13 34.50
C VAL A 4 -8.35 2.35 35.94
N SER A 5 -9.16 3.13 36.65
CA SER A 5 -9.05 3.32 38.10
C SER A 5 -10.20 2.61 38.78
N GLY A 6 -9.89 1.84 39.80
CA GLY A 6 -10.85 1.14 40.65
C GLY A 6 -10.61 1.50 42.11
N ALA A 7 -11.69 1.49 42.87
CA ALA A 7 -11.74 1.80 44.28
C ALA A 7 -12.56 0.70 44.95
N THR A 8 -12.02 0.08 45.99
CA THR A 8 -12.73 -0.95 46.76
C THR A 8 -12.67 -0.59 48.23
N ASP A 9 -13.85 -0.56 48.84
CA ASP A 9 -14.08 -0.29 50.25
C ASP A 9 -13.98 -1.60 51.05
N SER A 10 -13.36 -1.55 52.23
CA SER A 10 -13.21 -2.72 53.10
C SER A 10 -14.32 -2.75 54.15
N SER A 11 -15.07 -3.85 54.22
CA SER A 11 -16.13 -4.03 55.20
C SER A 11 -15.69 -4.73 56.50
N ASP A 12 -14.39 -4.96 56.67
CA ASP A 12 -13.82 -5.63 57.84
C ASP A 12 -13.48 -4.59 58.93
N ILE A 13 -14.10 -4.74 60.10
CA ILE A 13 -14.05 -3.78 61.22
C ILE A 13 -12.77 -3.96 62.05
N ASP A 14 -12.18 -5.16 62.03
CA ASP A 14 -10.92 -5.46 62.74
C ASP A 14 -9.67 -5.10 61.91
N ASN A 15 -9.86 -4.64 60.66
CA ASN A 15 -8.80 -4.27 59.75
C ASN A 15 -8.73 -2.74 59.58
N ASP A 16 -7.57 -2.14 59.86
CA ASP A 16 -7.31 -0.68 59.78
C ASP A 16 -7.25 -0.16 58.32
N LEU A 17 -7.35 -1.05 57.33
CA LEU A 17 -7.42 -0.69 55.92
C LEU A 17 -8.86 -0.40 55.50
N HIS A 18 -9.23 0.88 55.46
CA HIS A 18 -10.57 1.32 55.05
C HIS A 18 -10.77 1.32 53.52
N PHE A 19 -9.75 1.66 52.74
CA PHE A 19 -9.91 1.87 51.29
C PHE A 19 -8.68 1.43 50.50
N ILE A 20 -8.93 0.73 49.39
CA ILE A 20 -7.89 0.31 48.45
C ILE A 20 -8.20 0.92 47.08
N SER A 21 -7.38 1.88 46.66
CA SER A 21 -7.38 2.37 45.28
C SER A 21 -6.38 1.60 44.43
N LYS A 22 -6.80 1.20 43.23
CA LYS A 22 -5.92 0.63 42.21
C LYS A 22 -6.04 1.39 40.90
N THR A 23 -4.90 1.65 40.28
CA THR A 23 -4.83 2.22 38.94
C THR A 23 -4.08 1.23 38.06
N GLU A 24 -4.76 0.71 37.04
CA GLU A 24 -4.19 -0.24 36.08
C GLU A 24 -4.13 0.40 34.69
N GLN A 25 -2.98 0.26 34.03
CA GLN A 25 -2.81 0.63 32.63
C GLN A 25 -2.95 -0.62 31.75
N ARG A 26 -4.00 -0.67 30.94
CA ARG A 26 -4.20 -1.75 29.96
C ARG A 26 -3.65 -1.33 28.60
N ILE A 27 -2.74 -2.15 28.08
CA ILE A 27 -2.23 -2.06 26.71
C ILE A 27 -2.85 -3.22 25.93
N THR A 28 -3.72 -2.89 24.97
CA THR A 28 -4.34 -3.87 24.07
C THR A 28 -3.78 -3.67 22.67
N THR A 29 -3.32 -4.75 22.05
CA THR A 29 -2.94 -4.78 20.63
C THR A 29 -4.11 -5.30 19.82
N GLN A 30 -4.48 -4.60 18.76
CA GLN A 30 -5.47 -5.06 17.78
C GLN A 30 -4.80 -5.20 16.42
N GLN A 31 -5.06 -6.30 15.72
CA GLN A 31 -4.63 -6.46 14.35
C GLN A 31 -5.41 -5.50 13.44
N SER A 32 -4.69 -4.67 12.70
CA SER A 32 -5.23 -3.80 11.67
C SER A 32 -4.63 -4.16 10.31
N LYS A 33 -5.34 -3.83 9.24
CA LYS A 33 -4.81 -3.96 7.88
C LYS A 33 -3.68 -2.95 7.69
N LEU A 34 -2.52 -3.40 7.23
CA LEU A 34 -1.36 -2.55 6.94
C LEU A 34 -1.54 -1.71 5.68
N ILE A 35 -2.33 -2.20 4.71
CA ILE A 35 -2.68 -1.49 3.48
C ILE A 35 -4.18 -1.61 3.25
N HIS A 36 -4.83 -0.49 2.98
CA HIS A 36 -6.22 -0.40 2.59
C HIS A 36 -6.35 -0.11 1.08
N PRO A 37 -7.41 -0.57 0.38
CA PRO A 37 -7.64 -0.21 -1.02
C PRO A 37 -7.59 1.29 -1.31
N ASN A 38 -8.07 2.11 -0.36
CA ASN A 38 -8.06 3.57 -0.45
C ASN A 38 -6.63 4.17 -0.50
N ASP A 39 -5.65 3.46 0.05
CA ASP A 39 -4.25 3.89 0.02
C ASP A 39 -3.68 3.81 -1.39
N PHE A 40 -4.17 2.91 -2.24
CA PHE A 40 -3.75 2.81 -3.65
C PHE A 40 -4.39 3.89 -4.52
N VAL A 41 -5.66 4.20 -4.28
CA VAL A 41 -6.41 5.21 -5.07
C VAL A 41 -5.89 6.62 -4.82
N SER A 42 -5.42 6.89 -3.61
CA SER A 42 -4.89 8.19 -3.20
C SER A 42 -3.39 8.39 -3.47
N LEU A 43 -2.71 7.43 -4.12
CA LEU A 43 -1.27 7.54 -4.39
C LEU A 43 -0.98 8.67 -5.39
N PRO A 44 -0.08 9.62 -5.03
CA PRO A 44 0.46 10.56 -6.00
C PRO A 44 1.27 9.85 -7.08
N LYS A 45 1.35 10.45 -8.27
CA LYS A 45 2.22 9.96 -9.35
C LYS A 45 3.67 9.85 -8.86
N GLY A 46 4.34 8.77 -9.23
CA GLY A 46 5.70 8.48 -8.76
C GLY A 46 5.75 7.93 -7.32
N GLN A 47 4.65 7.44 -6.76
CA GLN A 47 4.66 6.69 -5.50
C GLN A 47 4.06 5.30 -5.71
N ALA A 48 4.60 4.31 -5.01
CA ALA A 48 4.14 2.93 -5.08
C ALA A 48 4.31 2.21 -3.74
N PHE A 49 3.61 1.09 -3.59
CA PHE A 49 3.90 0.12 -2.54
C PHE A 49 4.70 -1.04 -3.13
N ALA A 50 5.76 -1.43 -2.44
CA ALA A 50 6.58 -2.58 -2.79
C ALA A 50 6.68 -3.52 -1.59
N LEU A 51 6.70 -4.82 -1.87
CA LEU A 51 7.01 -5.83 -0.87
C LEU A 51 8.52 -6.05 -0.88
N LEU A 52 9.21 -5.62 0.18
CA LEU A 52 10.65 -5.78 0.34
C LEU A 52 10.94 -6.63 1.59
N ASP A 53 12.20 -7.02 1.80
CA ASP A 53 12.67 -7.76 2.99
C ASP A 53 11.80 -8.97 3.38
N GLY A 54 11.44 -9.79 2.39
CA GLY A 54 10.65 -11.00 2.63
C GLY A 54 9.15 -10.75 2.80
N GLY A 55 8.58 -9.79 2.07
CA GLY A 55 7.12 -9.58 2.02
C GLY A 55 6.59 -8.46 2.90
N LYS A 56 7.47 -7.63 3.46
CA LYS A 56 7.06 -6.46 4.24
C LYS A 56 6.68 -5.31 3.30
N PRO A 57 5.51 -4.68 3.51
CA PRO A 57 5.11 -3.57 2.67
C PRO A 57 5.89 -2.29 3.00
N TYR A 58 6.43 -1.67 1.97
CA TYR A 58 7.10 -0.36 2.02
C TYR A 58 6.46 0.60 1.03
N LYS A 59 6.36 1.88 1.41
CA LYS A 59 5.98 2.97 0.52
C LYS A 59 7.24 3.54 -0.12
N ILE A 60 7.36 3.44 -1.43
CA ILE A 60 8.51 3.89 -2.21
C ILE A 60 8.16 5.12 -3.06
N ARG A 61 9.17 5.95 -3.32
CA ARG A 61 9.09 7.06 -4.27
C ARG A 61 9.92 6.72 -5.50
N LEU A 62 9.27 6.74 -6.65
CA LEU A 62 9.86 6.64 -7.97
C LEU A 62 10.00 8.07 -8.51
N PRO A 63 11.22 8.55 -8.82
CA PRO A 63 11.38 9.84 -9.45
C PRO A 63 10.63 9.84 -10.79
N LEU A 64 9.88 10.91 -11.05
CA LEU A 64 9.31 11.16 -12.36
C LEU A 64 10.45 11.63 -13.25
N THR A 65 10.62 10.99 -14.40
CA THR A 65 11.66 11.33 -15.36
C THR A 65 11.40 12.70 -15.96
N ASP A 66 12.39 13.60 -15.90
CA ASP A 66 12.37 14.86 -16.63
C ASP A 66 12.84 14.62 -18.08
N PRO A 67 12.33 15.33 -19.09
CA PRO A 67 12.92 15.35 -20.43
C PRO A 67 14.44 15.53 -20.45
N ALA A 68 15.02 16.29 -19.51
CA ALA A 68 16.47 16.43 -19.37
C ALA A 68 17.18 15.11 -19.03
N ASP A 69 16.55 14.24 -18.23
CA ASP A 69 17.08 12.93 -17.86
C ASP A 69 17.08 11.93 -19.02
N LEU A 70 16.35 12.26 -20.11
CA LEU A 70 16.21 11.43 -21.30
C LEU A 70 17.19 11.81 -22.42
N VAL A 71 18.06 12.81 -22.22
CA VAL A 71 18.93 13.34 -23.29
C VAL A 71 19.96 12.32 -23.78
N ASP A 72 20.45 11.47 -22.87
CA ASP A 72 21.42 10.41 -23.18
C ASP A 72 20.74 9.15 -23.76
N LEU A 73 19.39 9.12 -23.76
CA LEU A 73 18.65 7.99 -24.26
C LEU A 73 18.62 8.02 -25.80
N PRO A 74 18.98 6.91 -26.47
CA PRO A 74 19.01 6.90 -27.92
C PRO A 74 17.59 7.07 -28.49
N SER A 75 17.46 7.94 -29.50
CA SER A 75 16.17 8.27 -30.13
C SER A 75 15.49 7.07 -30.79
N ASN A 76 16.25 6.02 -31.11
CA ASN A 76 15.76 4.78 -31.72
C ASN A 76 15.48 3.66 -30.70
N LEU A 77 15.43 3.94 -29.39
CA LEU A 77 15.17 2.93 -28.36
C LEU A 77 13.88 2.12 -28.63
N SER A 78 12.81 2.80 -29.04
CA SER A 78 11.55 2.15 -29.39
C SER A 78 11.67 1.26 -30.63
N ALA A 79 12.49 1.63 -31.61
CA ALA A 79 12.72 0.81 -32.79
C ALA A 79 13.56 -0.43 -32.45
N MET A 80 14.60 -0.25 -31.61
CA MET A 80 15.44 -1.34 -31.12
C MET A 80 14.62 -2.36 -30.31
N SER A 81 13.67 -1.92 -29.47
CA SER A 81 12.84 -2.85 -28.69
C SER A 81 11.88 -3.67 -29.55
N VAL A 82 11.35 -3.10 -30.64
CA VAL A 82 10.55 -3.83 -31.63
C VAL A 82 11.41 -4.87 -32.35
N GLU A 83 12.58 -4.47 -32.84
CA GLU A 83 13.53 -5.37 -33.52
C GLU A 83 14.00 -6.50 -32.61
N MET A 84 14.29 -6.21 -31.34
CA MET A 84 14.64 -7.22 -30.34
C MET A 84 13.48 -8.20 -30.13
N ARG A 85 12.24 -7.73 -30.04
CA ARG A 85 11.07 -8.60 -29.85
C ARG A 85 10.79 -9.50 -31.06
N GLU A 86 11.08 -9.04 -32.27
CA GLU A 86 10.97 -9.84 -33.49
C GLU A 86 12.09 -10.88 -33.62
N ARG A 87 13.31 -10.53 -33.22
CA ARG A 87 14.49 -11.39 -33.40
C ARG A 87 14.77 -12.33 -32.24
N TYR A 88 14.47 -11.92 -31.00
CA TYR A 88 14.67 -12.71 -29.80
C TYR A 88 13.36 -13.35 -29.37
N ASN A 89 13.05 -14.49 -29.98
CA ASN A 89 12.04 -15.43 -29.50
C ASN A 89 12.79 -16.65 -28.93
N SER A 90 13.34 -16.52 -27.72
CA SER A 90 13.93 -17.66 -27.01
C SER A 90 12.83 -18.56 -26.44
N SER A 91 13.05 -19.88 -26.40
CA SER A 91 12.05 -20.87 -25.98
C SER A 91 11.43 -20.65 -24.59
N GLU A 92 12.09 -19.91 -23.70
CA GLU A 92 11.49 -19.38 -22.48
C GLU A 92 10.91 -17.98 -22.78
N ASP A 93 9.59 -17.83 -22.78
CA ASP A 93 8.82 -16.59 -22.95
C ASP A 93 9.03 -15.53 -21.82
N TRP A 94 10.21 -15.51 -21.18
CA TRP A 94 10.52 -14.65 -20.02
C TRP A 94 10.43 -13.14 -20.32
N TYR A 95 10.55 -12.76 -21.60
CA TYR A 95 10.46 -11.38 -22.08
C TYR A 95 9.02 -10.97 -22.45
N GLN A 96 8.08 -11.92 -22.47
CA GLN A 96 6.70 -11.64 -22.84
C GLN A 96 6.07 -10.78 -21.75
N PHE A 97 5.74 -9.54 -22.10
CA PHE A 97 5.04 -8.64 -21.19
C PHE A 97 3.63 -9.19 -20.95
N VAL A 98 3.46 -9.89 -19.82
CA VAL A 98 2.15 -10.24 -19.29
C VAL A 98 1.74 -9.13 -18.33
N PRO A 99 0.77 -8.27 -18.70
CA PRO A 99 0.33 -7.22 -17.80
C PRO A 99 -0.23 -7.87 -16.52
N SER A 100 0.25 -7.42 -15.35
CA SER A 100 -0.18 -7.96 -14.05
C SER A 100 -1.63 -7.62 -13.70
N PHE A 101 -2.32 -6.87 -14.56
CA PHE A 101 -3.71 -6.48 -14.46
C PHE A 101 -4.30 -6.29 -15.85
N ASP A 102 -5.59 -6.59 -16.03
CA ASP A 102 -6.27 -6.44 -17.32
C ASP A 102 -6.54 -4.95 -17.61
N GLU A 103 -5.75 -4.37 -18.51
CA GLU A 103 -5.86 -2.97 -18.93
C GLU A 103 -7.20 -2.67 -19.63
N SER A 104 -7.80 -3.67 -20.28
CA SER A 104 -9.05 -3.51 -21.02
C SER A 104 -10.25 -3.31 -20.07
N ALA A 105 -10.27 -4.03 -18.94
CA ALA A 105 -11.26 -3.88 -17.88
C ALA A 105 -11.23 -2.48 -17.25
N ILE A 106 -10.02 -1.94 -17.01
CA ILE A 106 -9.85 -0.59 -16.42
C ILE A 106 -10.39 0.48 -17.37
N ARG A 107 -10.00 0.42 -18.66
CA ARG A 107 -10.46 1.41 -19.66
C ARG A 107 -11.98 1.38 -19.87
N HIS A 108 -12.60 0.20 -19.77
CA HIS A 108 -14.06 0.07 -19.89
C HIS A 108 -14.79 0.69 -18.68
N SER A 109 -14.29 0.43 -17.46
CA SER A 109 -14.85 1.00 -16.23
C SER A 109 -14.72 2.53 -16.16
N LEU A 110 -13.61 3.09 -16.67
CA LEU A 110 -13.37 4.53 -16.72
C LEU A 110 -14.31 5.25 -17.71
N LYS A 111 -14.62 4.62 -18.85
CA LYS A 111 -15.58 5.14 -19.82
C LYS A 111 -17.03 5.09 -19.31
N ALA A 112 -17.40 4.02 -18.61
CA ALA A 112 -18.73 3.87 -18.02
C ALA A 112 -19.01 4.94 -16.94
N HIS A 113 -18.01 5.33 -16.15
CA HIS A 113 -18.17 6.37 -15.14
C HIS A 113 -18.21 7.80 -15.70
N HIS A 114 -17.63 8.03 -16.90
CA HIS A 114 -17.68 9.32 -17.58
C HIS A 114 -19.00 9.54 -18.33
N SER A 115 -19.69 8.49 -18.77
CA SER A 115 -21.00 8.63 -19.43
C SER A 115 -22.19 8.72 -18.47
N MET A 116 -22.00 8.46 -17.18
CA MET A 116 -23.06 8.51 -16.14
C MET A 116 -23.18 9.89 -15.46
N GLY A 117 -22.29 10.84 -15.78
CA GLY A 117 -22.27 12.19 -15.19
C GLY A 117 -22.78 13.30 -16.11
N ALA A 118 -23.44 12.94 -17.21
CA ALA A 118 -23.95 13.87 -18.23
C ALA A 118 -25.45 13.64 -18.52
N GLU A 119 -26.25 13.49 -17.47
CA GLU A 119 -27.71 13.64 -17.47
C GLU A 119 -28.15 14.49 -16.26
#